data_AF-A0A960J8Z5-F1
#
_entry.id   AF-A0A960J8Z5-F1
#
_cell.length_a   1.000
_cell.length_b   1.000
_cell.length_c   1.000
_cell.angle_alpha   90.00
_cell.angle_beta   90.00
_cell.angle_gamma   90.00
#
_symmetry.space_group_name_H-M   'P 1'
#
loop_
_entity.id
_entity.type
_entity.pdbx_description
1 polymer ?
#
loop_
_entity_poly.entity_id
_entity_poly.type
_entity_poly.pdbx_seq_one_letter_code
_entity_poly.pdbx_strand_id
1 'polypeptide(L)'
;MKDTGGHGGLALGLTAACLATGAAGATGNAALLGIASMAVIVLTLAFGWRSNLSGSILWSLAGIYALFSALIAAVVWLENPTSPPQLWLGLPRSTAVLVYGIWPLQMLPCLLFALRFRDAVLPPDKLERFLAEHSRHRKTTAR
;
A
#
# COMPACT_ATOMS: atom_id res chain seq x y z
N MET A 1 -11.15 14.35 -24.52
CA MET A 1 -11.90 14.12 -23.27
C MET A 1 -11.76 12.64 -22.93
N LYS A 2 -10.91 12.29 -21.97
CA LYS A 2 -10.52 10.90 -21.67
C LYS A 2 -11.03 10.55 -20.27
N ASP A 3 -11.78 9.47 -20.18
CA ASP A 3 -12.43 8.85 -19.01
C ASP A 3 -11.88 9.25 -17.64
N THR A 4 -12.64 10.09 -16.92
CA THR A 4 -12.44 10.32 -15.48
C THR A 4 -13.40 9.48 -14.61
N GLY A 5 -14.36 8.78 -15.21
CA GLY A 5 -15.42 8.05 -14.49
C GLY A 5 -14.96 6.77 -13.78
N GLY A 6 -14.00 6.04 -14.35
CA GLY A 6 -13.57 4.73 -13.80
C GLY A 6 -12.71 4.83 -12.52
N HIS A 7 -11.97 5.91 -12.34
CA HIS A 7 -11.04 6.06 -11.21
C HIS A 7 -11.74 6.52 -9.91
N GLY A 8 -12.80 7.32 -10.04
CA GLY A 8 -13.59 7.77 -8.89
C GLY A 8 -14.31 6.62 -8.19
N GLY A 9 -14.89 5.69 -8.96
CA GLY A 9 -15.59 4.51 -8.41
C GLY A 9 -14.65 3.55 -7.67
N LEU A 10 -13.45 3.31 -8.20
CA LEU A 10 -12.44 2.46 -7.56
C LEU A 10 -11.90 3.08 -6.26
N ALA A 11 -11.64 4.39 -6.25
CA ALA A 11 -11.18 5.08 -5.05
C ALA A 11 -12.25 5.06 -3.93
N LEU A 12 -13.52 5.26 -4.29
CA LEU A 12 -14.65 5.15 -3.36
C LEU A 12 -14.82 3.72 -2.84
N GLY A 13 -14.77 2.72 -3.73
CA GLY A 13 -14.88 1.30 -3.36
C GLY A 13 -13.75 0.85 -2.44
N LEU A 14 -12.51 1.24 -2.73
CA LEU A 14 -11.35 0.93 -1.88
C LEU A 14 -11.47 1.60 -0.51
N THR A 15 -11.90 2.86 -0.48
CA THR A 15 -12.07 3.62 0.77
C THR A 15 -13.16 3.01 1.64
N ALA A 16 -14.31 2.65 1.04
CA ALA A 16 -15.40 1.97 1.73
C ALA A 16 -14.96 0.60 2.27
N ALA A 17 -14.24 -0.19 1.49
CA ALA A 17 -13.72 -1.48 1.90
C ALA A 17 -12.74 -1.36 3.09
N CYS A 18 -11.85 -0.36 3.05
CA CYS A 18 -10.90 -0.09 4.13
C CYS A 18 -11.59 0.41 5.41
N LEU A 19 -12.62 1.25 5.29
CA LEU A 19 -13.42 1.70 6.44
C LEU A 19 -14.22 0.56 7.07
N ALA A 20 -14.82 -0.30 6.25
CA ALA A 20 -15.56 -1.46 6.71
C ALA A 20 -14.67 -2.45 7.47
N THR A 21 -13.47 -2.74 6.96
CA THR A 21 -12.54 -3.65 7.64
C THR A 21 -11.86 -2.99 8.84
N GLY A 22 -11.59 -1.68 8.80
CA GLY A 22 -11.15 -0.90 9.95
C GLY A 22 -12.13 -0.99 11.11
N ALA A 23 -13.42 -0.81 10.83
CA ALA A 23 -14.50 -0.95 11.82
C ALA A 23 -14.65 -2.40 12.32
N ALA A 24 -14.53 -3.39 11.42
CA ALA A 24 -14.58 -4.80 11.79
C ALA A 24 -13.39 -5.22 12.68
N GLY A 25 -12.22 -4.58 12.54
CA GLY A 25 -11.04 -4.81 13.40
C GLY A 25 -11.28 -4.48 14.88
N ALA A 26 -12.22 -3.58 15.19
CA ALA A 26 -12.56 -3.20 16.56
C ALA A 26 -13.32 -4.30 17.35
N THR A 27 -13.69 -5.41 16.68
CA THR A 27 -14.42 -6.52 17.29
C THR A 27 -13.55 -7.47 18.12
N GLY A 28 -12.25 -7.21 18.23
CA GLY A 28 -11.32 -8.00 19.06
C GLY A 28 -10.74 -9.25 18.40
N ASN A 29 -11.04 -9.50 17.11
CA ASN A 29 -10.44 -10.58 16.35
C ASN A 29 -9.08 -10.16 15.77
N ALA A 30 -8.01 -10.87 16.12
CA ALA A 30 -6.64 -10.59 15.69
C ALA A 30 -6.46 -10.58 14.15
N ALA A 31 -7.19 -11.42 13.42
CA ALA A 31 -7.16 -11.45 11.96
C ALA A 31 -7.78 -10.17 11.37
N LEU A 32 -8.90 -9.71 11.94
CA LEU A 32 -9.54 -8.46 11.53
C LEU A 32 -8.70 -7.24 11.91
N LEU A 33 -7.98 -7.28 13.04
CA LEU A 33 -7.03 -6.24 13.42
C LEU A 33 -5.88 -6.13 12.41
N GLY A 34 -5.36 -7.27 11.93
CA GLY A 34 -4.37 -7.32 10.86
C GLY A 34 -4.87 -6.65 9.58
N ILE A 35 -6.07 -7.00 9.13
CA ILE A 35 -6.68 -6.42 7.92
C ILE A 35 -6.95 -4.90 8.11
N ALA A 36 -7.43 -4.50 9.29
CA ALA A 36 -7.67 -3.10 9.65
C ALA A 36 -6.38 -2.26 9.60
N SER A 37 -5.25 -2.80 10.06
CA SER A 37 -3.97 -2.08 10.00
C SER A 37 -3.52 -1.80 8.56
N MET A 38 -3.68 -2.78 7.65
CA MET A 38 -3.36 -2.61 6.23
C MET A 38 -4.34 -1.63 5.55
N ALA A 39 -5.63 -1.68 5.93
CA ALA A 39 -6.62 -0.71 5.47
C ALA A 39 -6.23 0.74 5.84
N VAL A 40 -5.74 0.98 7.06
CA VAL A 40 -5.25 2.29 7.49
C VAL A 40 -4.03 2.72 6.66
N ILE A 41 -3.07 1.83 6.41
CA ILE A 41 -1.88 2.13 5.60
C ILE A 41 -2.29 2.53 4.17
N VAL A 42 -3.18 1.76 3.55
CA VAL A 42 -3.68 2.04 2.19
C VAL A 42 -4.45 3.35 2.13
N LEU A 43 -5.33 3.62 3.11
CA LEU A 43 -6.05 4.89 3.21
C LEU A 43 -5.09 6.08 3.38
N THR A 44 -4.09 5.94 4.25
CA THR A 44 -3.11 7.02 4.52
C THR A 44 -2.31 7.33 3.25
N LEU A 45 -1.88 6.32 2.51
CA LEU A 45 -1.19 6.48 1.22
C LEU A 45 -2.10 7.09 0.15
N ALA A 46 -3.35 6.63 0.06
CA ALA A 46 -4.32 7.18 -0.89
C ALA A 46 -4.61 8.66 -0.57
N PHE A 47 -4.73 9.02 0.70
CA PHE A 47 -4.93 10.40 1.13
C PHE A 47 -3.71 11.28 0.88
N GLY A 48 -2.50 10.76 1.14
CA GLY A 48 -1.24 11.43 0.86
C GLY A 48 -1.02 11.76 -0.62
N TRP A 49 -1.57 10.93 -1.52
CA TRP A 49 -1.52 11.16 -2.97
C TRP A 49 -2.80 11.70 -3.59
N ARG A 50 -3.73 12.24 -2.80
CA ARG A 50 -5.06 12.71 -3.27
C ARG A 50 -5.01 13.56 -4.55
N SER A 51 -3.98 14.39 -4.74
CA SER A 51 -3.83 15.25 -5.93
C SER A 51 -3.28 14.55 -7.18
N ASN A 52 -2.68 13.36 -7.05
CA ASN A 52 -1.96 12.62 -8.11
C ASN A 52 -2.34 11.13 -8.16
N LEU A 53 -3.52 10.74 -7.67
CA LEU A 53 -4.02 9.37 -7.73
C LEU A 53 -4.28 8.94 -9.18
N SER A 54 -3.24 8.40 -9.83
CA SER A 54 -3.37 7.67 -11.09
C SER A 54 -4.11 6.36 -10.85
N GLY A 55 -4.93 5.95 -11.83
CA GLY A 55 -5.60 4.65 -11.80
C GLY A 55 -4.65 3.46 -11.57
N SER A 56 -3.42 3.53 -12.08
CA SER A 56 -2.41 2.48 -11.87
C SER A 56 -2.00 2.36 -10.40
N ILE A 57 -1.92 3.47 -9.66
CA ILE A 57 -1.61 3.49 -8.23
C ILE A 57 -2.78 2.90 -7.44
N LEU A 58 -4.01 3.27 -7.78
CA LEU A 58 -5.22 2.73 -7.17
C LEU A 58 -5.34 1.21 -7.37
N TRP A 59 -5.07 0.71 -8.57
CA TRP A 59 -5.05 -0.73 -8.85
C TRP A 59 -3.95 -1.46 -8.09
N SER A 60 -2.77 -0.85 -7.95
CA SER A 60 -1.67 -1.42 -7.18
C SER A 60 -2.03 -1.52 -5.69
N LEU A 61 -2.60 -0.46 -5.12
CA LEU A 61 -3.05 -0.42 -3.73
C LEU A 61 -4.19 -1.42 -3.47
N ALA A 62 -5.17 -1.49 -4.38
CA ALA A 62 -6.25 -2.47 -4.31
C ALA A 62 -5.71 -3.91 -4.40
N GLY A 63 -4.75 -4.17 -5.28
CA GLY A 63 -4.10 -5.47 -5.40
C GLY A 63 -3.33 -5.87 -4.15
N ILE A 64 -2.56 -4.96 -3.54
CA ILE A 64 -1.84 -5.21 -2.29
C ILE A 64 -2.84 -5.51 -1.16
N TYR A 65 -3.91 -4.72 -1.05
CA TYR A 65 -4.95 -4.91 -0.04
C TYR A 65 -5.68 -6.26 -0.19
N ALA A 66 -6.06 -6.62 -1.42
CA ALA A 66 -6.73 -7.88 -1.73
C ALA A 66 -5.82 -9.08 -1.43
N LEU A 67 -4.55 -9.00 -1.83
CA LEU A 67 -3.57 -10.05 -1.58
C LEU A 67 -3.31 -10.23 -0.08
N PHE A 68 -3.18 -9.13 0.67
CA PHE A 68 -3.01 -9.19 2.12
C PHE A 68 -4.22 -9.83 2.81
N SER A 69 -5.43 -9.45 2.41
CA SER A 69 -6.67 -10.02 2.93
C SER A 69 -6.78 -11.52 2.63
N ALA A 70 -6.39 -11.93 1.41
CA ALA A 70 -6.37 -13.34 1.03
C ALA A 70 -5.36 -14.16 1.84
N LEU A 71 -4.17 -13.62 2.13
CA LEU A 71 -3.18 -14.30 2.96
C LEU A 71 -3.64 -14.45 4.41
N ILE A 72 -4.30 -13.43 4.98
CA ILE A 72 -4.90 -13.54 6.32
C ILE A 72 -6.00 -14.60 6.33
N ALA A 73 -6.88 -14.62 5.33
CA ALA A 73 -7.90 -15.67 5.20
C ALA A 73 -7.27 -17.07 5.07
N ALA A 74 -6.17 -17.19 4.33
CA ALA A 74 -5.43 -18.45 4.20
C ALA A 74 -4.81 -18.89 5.54
N VAL A 75 -4.29 -17.97 6.36
CA VAL A 75 -3.77 -18.28 7.70
C VAL A 75 -4.89 -18.84 8.58
N VAL A 76 -6.05 -18.18 8.62
CA VAL A 76 -7.21 -18.62 9.39
C VAL A 76 -7.73 -19.97 8.91
N TRP A 77 -7.73 -20.20 7.59
CA TRP A 77 -8.18 -21.47 7.01
C TRP A 77 -7.19 -22.63 7.28
N LEU A 78 -5.88 -22.33 7.29
CA LEU A 78 -4.83 -23.30 7.59
C LEU A 78 -4.65 -23.56 9.08
N GLU A 79 -5.25 -22.73 9.93
CA GLU A 79 -5.23 -22.89 11.38
C GLU A 79 -6.15 -24.04 11.78
N ASN A 80 -5.55 -25.22 11.93
CA ASN A 80 -6.27 -26.41 12.37
C ASN A 80 -5.65 -26.93 13.68
N PRO A 81 -6.29 -26.68 14.85
CA PRO A 81 -5.72 -27.01 16.15
C PRO A 81 -5.74 -28.52 16.45
N THR A 82 -6.46 -29.33 15.68
CA THR A 82 -6.66 -30.77 15.95
C THR A 82 -5.79 -31.69 15.11
N SER A 83 -5.06 -31.16 14.12
CA SER A 83 -4.20 -31.96 13.24
C SER A 83 -2.72 -31.81 13.60
N PRO A 84 -1.89 -32.85 13.44
CA PRO A 84 -0.45 -32.73 13.63
C PRO A 84 0.12 -31.64 12.69
N PRO A 85 1.01 -30.77 13.19
CA PRO A 85 1.48 -29.61 12.45
C PRO A 85 2.23 -30.06 11.20
N GLN A 86 1.67 -29.77 10.03
CA GLN A 86 2.37 -29.97 8.77
C GLN A 86 3.35 -28.82 8.55
N LEU A 87 4.60 -29.17 8.25
CA LEU A 87 5.67 -28.19 8.08
C LEU A 87 5.85 -27.83 6.61
N TRP A 88 6.01 -26.54 6.34
CA TRP A 88 6.47 -25.99 5.07
C TRP A 88 7.75 -25.19 5.32
N LEU A 89 8.85 -25.57 4.66
CA LEU A 89 10.15 -24.90 4.79
C LEU A 89 10.61 -24.73 6.25
N GLY A 90 10.36 -25.73 7.10
CA GLY A 90 10.76 -25.73 8.51
C GLY A 90 9.80 -25.05 9.49
N LEU A 91 8.66 -24.50 9.03
CA LEU A 91 7.66 -23.84 9.87
C LEU A 91 6.27 -24.47 9.71
N PRO A 92 5.38 -24.41 10.72
CA PRO A 92 3.97 -24.76 10.54
C PRO A 92 3.36 -23.96 9.39
N ARG A 93 2.42 -24.55 8.62
CA ARG A 93 1.85 -23.92 7.41
C ARG A 93 1.35 -22.50 7.62
N SER A 94 0.58 -22.26 8.70
CA SER A 94 0.08 -20.92 9.04
C SER A 94 1.22 -19.93 9.30
N THR A 95 2.25 -20.36 10.04
CA THR A 95 3.45 -19.58 10.31
C THR A 95 4.28 -19.33 9.05
N ALA A 96 4.39 -20.30 8.15
CA ALA A 96 5.09 -20.14 6.88
C ALA A 96 4.41 -19.09 6.00
N VAL A 97 3.06 -19.06 5.95
CA VAL A 97 2.30 -18.03 5.22
C VAL A 97 2.47 -16.65 5.86
N LEU A 98 2.52 -16.57 7.20
CA LEU A 98 2.82 -15.32 7.92
C LEU A 98 4.21 -14.79 7.59
N VAL A 99 5.24 -15.62 7.73
CA VAL A 99 6.65 -15.19 7.60
C VAL A 99 7.03 -14.95 6.15
N TYR A 100 6.66 -15.84 5.24
CA TYR A 100 7.08 -15.76 3.83
C TYR A 100 6.08 -15.02 2.94
N GLY A 101 4.80 -14.95 3.33
CA GLY A 101 3.77 -14.23 2.57
C GLY A 101 3.56 -12.83 3.12
N ILE A 102 3.03 -12.73 4.34
CA ILE A 102 2.56 -11.46 4.91
C ILE A 102 3.71 -10.50 5.16
N TRP A 103 4.84 -10.99 5.68
CA TRP A 103 5.96 -10.16 6.08
C TRP A 103 6.59 -9.35 4.93
N PRO A 104 7.00 -9.96 3.79
CA PRO A 104 7.49 -9.19 2.65
C PRO A 104 6.40 -8.32 2.00
N LEU A 105 5.12 -8.71 2.11
CA LEU A 105 4.02 -7.96 1.52
C LEU A 105 3.83 -6.58 2.17
N GLN A 106 4.12 -6.43 3.47
CA GLN A 106 4.10 -5.14 4.16
C GLN A 106 5.14 -4.15 3.62
N MET A 107 6.19 -4.63 2.94
CA MET A 107 7.19 -3.75 2.32
C MET A 107 6.71 -3.17 0.99
N LEU A 108 5.70 -3.76 0.33
CA LEU A 108 5.22 -3.27 -0.96
C LEU A 108 4.63 -1.86 -0.92
N PRO A 109 3.78 -1.48 0.07
CA PRO A 109 3.35 -0.09 0.22
C PRO A 109 4.51 0.88 0.42
N CYS A 110 5.51 0.52 1.22
CA CYS A 110 6.71 1.34 1.45
C CYS A 110 7.56 1.48 0.19
N LEU A 111 7.72 0.41 -0.58
CA LEU A 111 8.44 0.44 -1.85
C LEU A 111 7.69 1.25 -2.90
N LEU A 112 6.37 1.06 -3.00
CA LEU A 112 5.50 1.85 -3.89
C LEU A 112 5.60 3.33 -3.54
N PHE A 113 5.60 3.66 -2.24
CA PHE A 113 5.87 5.01 -1.75
C PHE A 113 7.24 5.50 -2.16
N ALA A 114 8.32 4.80 -1.82
CA ALA A 114 9.69 5.22 -2.14
C ALA A 114 9.91 5.46 -3.65
N LEU A 115 9.38 4.57 -4.51
CA LEU A 115 9.51 4.67 -5.97
C LEU A 115 8.73 5.85 -6.54
N ARG A 116 7.56 6.18 -5.99
CA ARG A 116 6.70 7.26 -6.49
C ARG A 116 6.87 8.59 -5.75
N PHE A 117 7.52 8.57 -4.59
CA PHE A 117 7.80 9.75 -3.78
C PHE A 117 8.72 10.72 -4.54
N ARG A 118 9.67 10.20 -5.32
CA ARG A 118 10.55 11.02 -6.17
C ARG A 118 9.75 11.94 -7.10
N ASP A 119 8.75 11.38 -7.77
CA ASP A 119 7.91 12.12 -8.72
C ASP A 119 6.95 13.09 -8.01
N ALA A 120 6.60 12.81 -6.74
CA ALA A 120 5.72 13.65 -5.94
C ALA A 120 6.43 14.85 -5.30
N VAL A 121 7.70 14.69 -4.86
CA VAL A 121 8.45 15.75 -4.15
C VAL A 121 9.22 16.66 -5.11
N LEU A 122 9.79 16.11 -6.18
CA LEU A 122 10.43 16.90 -7.24
C LEU A 122 9.81 16.56 -8.59
N PRO A 123 8.65 17.17 -8.91
CA PRO A 123 8.13 17.17 -10.26
C PRO A 123 9.21 17.71 -11.23
N PRO A 124 9.43 17.07 -12.39
CA PRO A 124 10.51 17.46 -13.32
C PRO A 124 10.41 18.91 -13.78
N ASP A 125 9.19 19.45 -13.89
CA ASP A 125 8.90 20.85 -14.19
C ASP A 125 9.36 21.82 -13.10
N LYS A 126 9.29 21.41 -11.83
CA LYS A 126 9.80 22.21 -10.70
C LYS A 126 11.30 22.09 -10.56
N LEU A 127 11.86 20.91 -10.84
CA LEU A 127 13.30 20.68 -10.84
C LEU A 127 13.99 21.55 -11.91
N GLU A 128 13.46 21.60 -13.13
CA GLU A 128 14.00 22.44 -14.21
C GLU A 128 13.97 23.93 -13.87
N ARG A 129 12.87 24.42 -13.27
CA ARG A 129 12.78 25.80 -12.79
C ARG A 129 13.78 26.09 -11.68
N PHE A 130 13.91 25.18 -10.72
CA PHE A 130 14.84 25.33 -9.59
C PHE A 130 16.29 25.33 -10.07
N LEU A 131 16.64 24.44 -11.00
CA LEU A 131 17.95 24.39 -11.64
C LEU A 131 18.22 25.66 -12.48
N ALA A 132 17.22 26.16 -13.21
CA ALA A 132 17.35 27.39 -14.00
C ALA A 132 17.56 28.64 -13.13
N GLU A 133 16.88 28.76 -11.99
CA GLU A 133 17.05 29.87 -11.04
C GLU A 133 18.40 29.79 -10.31
N HIS A 134 18.79 28.61 -9.80
CA HIS A 134 20.03 28.47 -9.04
C HIS A 134 21.29 28.49 -9.91
N SER A 135 21.21 28.04 -11.16
CA SER A 135 22.33 28.15 -12.11
C SER A 135 22.62 29.60 -12.55
N ARG A 136 21.62 30.48 -12.52
CA ARG A 136 21.80 31.93 -12.72
C ARG A 136 22.54 32.58 -11.54
N HIS A 137 22.21 32.21 -10.30
CA HIS A 137 22.83 32.77 -9.10
C HIS A 137 24.29 32.35 -8.90
N ARG A 138 24.66 31.14 -9.34
CA ARG A 138 26.05 30.66 -9.25
C ARG A 138 26.98 31.40 -10.21
N LYS A 139 26.48 31.89 -11.35
CA LYS A 139 27.27 32.64 -12.33
C LYS A 139 27.58 34.09 -11.92
N THR A 140 26.78 34.69 -11.05
CA THR A 140 26.99 36.06 -10.57
C THR A 140 27.94 36.17 -9.38
N THR A 141 28.19 35.08 -8.66
CA THR A 141 29.06 35.07 -7.46
C THR A 141 30.51 34.63 -7.78
N ALA A 142 30.78 34.22 -9.03
CA ALA A 142 32.10 33.80 -9.50
C ALA A 142 32.85 34.93 -10.25
N ARG A 143 32.53 36.20 -9.97
CA ARG A 143 33.19 37.38 -10.52
C ARG A 143 33.89 38.17 -9.43
#